data_AF-A0A0E3PGS8-F1
#
_entry.id   AF-A0A0E3PGS8-F1
#
_cell.length_a   1.000
_cell.length_b   1.000
_cell.length_c   1.000
_cell.angle_alpha   90.00
_cell.angle_beta   90.00
_cell.angle_gamma   90.00
#
_symmetry.space_group_name_H-M   'P 1'
#
loop_
_entity.id
_entity.type
_entity.pdbx_description
1 polymer ?
#
loop_
_entity_poly.entity_id
_entity_poly.type
_entity_poly.pdbx_seq_one_letter_code
_entity_poly.pdbx_strand_id
1 'polypeptide(L)' 'MKVFPFEHKNRFENLEVALEHFKPQCAAFSPEQEEIPRSYFQEVLEDENGALVQKGRSTRVKVWWKVSAF' A
#
# COMPACT_ATOMS: atom_id res chain seq x y z
N MET A 1 13.63 -21.00 -4.38
CA MET A 1 12.49 -20.18 -3.91
C MET A 1 12.71 -19.79 -2.45
N LYS A 2 12.42 -18.55 -2.06
CA LYS A 2 12.50 -18.08 -0.67
C LYS A 2 11.24 -17.28 -0.32
N VAL A 3 10.63 -17.56 0.83
CA VAL A 3 9.47 -16.84 1.38
C VAL A 3 9.91 -16.06 2.61
N PHE A 4 9.52 -14.79 2.73
CA PHE A 4 9.89 -13.95 3.88
C PHE A 4 8.86 -12.82 4.11
N PRO A 5 8.63 -12.41 5.37
CA PRO A 5 7.84 -11.22 5.65
C PRO A 5 8.59 -9.96 5.22
N PHE A 6 7.86 -8.95 4.78
CA PHE A 6 8.40 -7.65 4.39
C PHE A 6 7.49 -6.52 4.88
N GLU A 7 8.03 -5.71 5.77
CA GLU A 7 7.43 -4.45 6.18
C GLU A 7 7.76 -3.37 5.15
N HIS A 8 6.75 -2.59 4.78
CA HIS A 8 6.91 -1.46 3.89
C HIS A 8 6.16 -0.26 4.45
N LYS A 9 6.73 0.92 4.20
CA LYS A 9 6.15 2.20 4.57
C LYS A 9 5.85 2.97 3.30
N ASN A 10 4.59 3.30 3.07
CA ASN A 10 4.23 4.32 2.09
C ASN A 10 4.12 5.65 2.83
N ARG A 11 4.77 6.70 2.31
CA ARG A 11 4.75 8.04 2.91
C ARG A 11 3.99 8.98 1.97
N PHE A 12 3.10 9.77 2.55
CA PHE A 12 2.24 10.70 1.84
C PHE A 12 2.29 12.07 2.51
N GLU A 13 2.13 13.12 1.70
CA GLU A 13 2.07 14.49 2.19
C GLU A 13 0.75 14.76 2.94
N ASN A 14 -0.34 14.19 2.44
CA ASN A 14 -1.69 14.36 2.97
C ASN A 14 -2.58 13.16 2.60
N LEU A 15 -3.81 13.18 3.09
CA LEU A 15 -4.78 12.09 2.95
C LEU A 15 -5.22 11.92 1.49
N GLU A 16 -5.35 13.02 0.75
CA GLU A 16 -5.75 13.03 -0.66
C GLU A 16 -4.73 12.31 -1.53
N VAL A 17 -3.44 12.57 -1.30
CA VAL A 17 -2.35 11.88 -2.01
C VAL A 17 -2.33 10.39 -1.66
N ALA A 18 -2.62 10.02 -0.41
CA ALA A 18 -2.76 8.60 -0.02
C ALA A 18 -3.94 7.93 -0.72
N LEU A 19 -5.10 8.59 -0.77
CA LEU A 19 -6.30 8.07 -1.42
C LEU A 19 -6.10 7.84 -2.91
N GLU A 20 -5.53 8.81 -3.63
CA GLU A 20 -5.23 8.68 -5.06
C GLU A 20 -4.26 7.52 -5.34
N HIS A 21 -3.29 7.28 -4.46
CA HIS A 21 -2.37 6.15 -4.56
C HIS A 21 -3.10 4.79 -4.46
N PHE A 22 -4.09 4.68 -3.57
CA PHE A 22 -4.82 3.43 -3.33
C PHE A 22 -6.09 3.29 -4.17
N LYS A 23 -6.57 4.34 -4.82
CA LYS A 23 -7.79 4.36 -5.62
C LYS A 23 -7.88 3.22 -6.64
N PRO A 24 -6.81 2.88 -7.42
CA PRO A 24 -6.86 1.75 -8.35
C PRO A 24 -7.04 0.39 -7.67
N GLN A 25 -6.63 0.27 -6.41
CA GLN A 25 -6.65 -0.97 -5.63
C GLN A 25 -7.98 -1.13 -4.87
N CYS A 26 -8.58 -0.02 -4.45
CA CYS A 26 -9.84 0.00 -3.73
C CYS A 26 -11.07 -0.23 -4.62
N ALA A 27 -10.94 -0.09 -5.95
CA ALA A 27 -12.03 -0.26 -6.91
C ALA A 27 -13.32 0.50 -6.48
N ALA A 28 -13.15 1.72 -5.98
CA ALA A 28 -14.24 2.61 -5.60
C ALA A 28 -14.69 3.40 -6.84
N PHE A 29 -15.96 3.23 -7.23
CA PHE A 29 -16.53 3.82 -8.45
C PHE A 29 -17.70 4.78 -8.16
N SER A 30 -18.12 4.90 -6.90
CA SER A 30 -19.13 5.86 -6.45
C SER A 30 -18.61 6.73 -5.29
N PRO A 31 -19.19 7.92 -5.06
CA PRO A 31 -18.81 8.76 -3.92
C PRO A 31 -18.95 8.04 -2.57
N GLU A 32 -19.99 7.24 -2.38
CA GLU A 32 -20.20 6.44 -1.16
C GLU A 32 -19.10 5.37 -0.98
N GLN A 33 -18.63 4.78 -2.08
CA GLN A 33 -17.52 3.84 -2.04
C GLN A 33 -16.19 4.52 -1.76
N GLU A 34 -16.01 5.79 -2.13
CA GLU A 34 -14.80 6.58 -1.84
C GLU A 34 -14.70 6.99 -0.36
N GLU A 35 -15.84 7.11 0.36
CA GLU A 35 -15.81 7.42 1.80
C GLU A 35 -15.27 6.28 2.65
N ILE A 36 -15.42 5.03 2.20
CA ILE A 36 -14.90 3.85 2.91
C ILE A 36 -13.36 3.89 3.05
N PRO A 37 -12.57 3.99 1.96
CA PRO A 37 -11.12 4.09 2.07
C PRO A 37 -10.71 5.41 2.75
N ARG A 38 -11.45 6.51 2.59
CA ARG A 38 -11.16 7.75 3.30
C ARG A 38 -11.23 7.57 4.81
N SER A 39 -12.35 7.04 5.31
CA SER A 39 -12.55 6.78 6.74
C SER A 39 -11.48 5.81 7.27
N TYR A 40 -11.21 4.75 6.51
CA TYR A 40 -10.17 3.79 6.87
C TYR A 40 -8.79 4.45 6.97
N PHE A 41 -8.35 5.22 5.97
CA PHE A 41 -7.03 5.85 5.98
C PHE A 41 -6.88 6.94 7.04
N GLN A 42 -7.96 7.62 7.41
CA GLN A 42 -7.94 8.53 8.56
C GLN A 42 -7.61 7.82 9.88
N GLU A 43 -8.05 6.57 10.03
CA GLU A 43 -7.78 5.78 11.23
C GLU A 43 -6.40 5.10 11.21
N VAL A 44 -5.93 4.65 10.04
CA VAL A 44 -4.72 3.80 9.95
C VAL A 44 -3.43 4.52 9.57
N LEU A 45 -3.50 5.75 9.03
CA LEU A 45 -2.31 6.53 8.71
C LEU A 45 -1.75 7.17 9.98
N GLU A 46 -0.46 6.94 10.23
CA GLU A 46 0.23 7.52 11.37
C GLU A 46 1.00 8.77 10.93
N ASP A 47 0.99 9.83 11.74
CA ASP A 47 1.91 10.95 11.54
C ASP A 47 3.32 10.55 11.96
N GLU A 48 4.28 10.61 11.02
CA GLU A 48 5.71 10.49 11.32
C GLU A 48 6.45 11.70 10.72
N ASN A 49 6.81 12.67 11.57
CA ASN A 49 7.58 13.87 11.21
C ASN A 49 6.87 14.73 10.14
N GLY A 50 5.55 14.92 10.27
CA GLY A 50 4.77 15.74 9.35
C GLY A 50 4.46 15.06 8.00
N ALA A 51 4.64 13.75 7.92
CA ALA A 51 4.19 12.93 6.80
C ALA A 51 3.22 11.86 7.31
N LEU A 52 2.17 11.60 6.54
CA LEU A 52 1.26 10.48 6.79
C LEU A 52 1.90 9.18 6.31
N VAL A 53 2.01 8.20 7.19
CA VAL A 53 2.68 6.93 6.92
C VAL A 53 1.72 5.77 7.04
N GLN A 54 1.57 5.04 5.93
CA GLN A 54 0.91 3.74 5.91
C GLN A 54 1.95 2.66 6.17
N LYS A 55 1.81 1.93 7.28
CA LYS A 55 2.65 0.76 7.60
C LYS A 55 1.98 -0.51 7.07
N GLY A 56 2.53 -1.04 5.98
CA GLY A 56 2.08 -2.28 5.38
C GLY A 56 2.97 -3.46 5.74
N ARG A 57 2.38 -4.64 5.89
CA ARG A 57 3.10 -5.91 6.02
C ARG A 57 2.67 -6.86 4.92
N SER A 58 3.64 -7.43 4.22
CA SER A 58 3.41 -8.34 3.10
C SER A 58 4.25 -9.60 3.27
N THR A 59 3.78 -10.72 2.71
CA THR A 59 4.61 -11.92 2.56
C THR A 59 5.14 -11.94 1.13
N ARG A 60 6.47 -11.89 0.97
CA ARG A 60 7.11 -11.87 -0.35
C ARG A 60 7.71 -13.23 -0.69
N VAL A 61 7.64 -13.59 -1.97
CA VAL A 61 8.25 -14.80 -2.52
C VAL A 61 9.27 -14.40 -3.57
N LYS A 62 10.53 -14.82 -3.38
CA LYS A 62 11.59 -14.70 -4.38
C LYS A 62 11.72 -16.04 -5.12
N VAL A 63 11.45 -16.02 -6.42
CA VAL A 63 11.57 -17.18 -7.33
C VAL A 63 12.79 -16.96 -8.23
N TRP A 64 13.52 -18.03 -8.51
CA TRP A 64 14.64 -18.03 -9.45
C TRP A 64 14.70 -19.40 -10.12
N TRP A 65 15.12 -19.42 -11.38
CA TRP A 65 15.34 -20.62 -12.17
C TRP A 65 16.62 -20.46 -12.98
N LYS A 66 17.25 -21.57 -13.32
CA LYS A 66 18.41 -21.57 -14.22
C LYS A 66 17.90 -21.29 -15.63
N VAL A 67 18.41 -20.24 -16.26
CA VAL A 67 18.18 -20.01 -17.69
C VAL A 67 19.19 -20.88 -18.44
N SER A 68 18.71 -21.85 -19.20
CA SER A 68 19.54 -22.58 -20.16
C SER A 68 19.81 -21.64 -21.34
N ALA A 69 21.08 -21.36 -21.63
CA ALA A 69 21.45 -20.72 -22.90
C ALA A 69 21.22 -21.73 -24.02
N PHE A 70 20.54 -21.31 -25.09
CA PHE A 70 20.41 -22.05 -26.34
C PHE A 70 21.69 -21.90 -27.17
#